data_AF-A0A1V0URN2-F1
#
_entry.id   AF-A0A1V0URN2-F1
#
_cell.length_a   1.000
_cell.length_b   1.000
_cell.length_c   1.000
_cell.angle_alpha   90.00
_cell.angle_beta   90.00
_cell.angle_gamma   90.00
#
_symmetry.space_group_name_H-M   'P 1'
#
loop_
_entity.id
_entity.type
_entity.pdbx_description
1 polymer ?
#
loop_
_entity_poly.entity_id
_entity_poly.type
_entity_poly.pdbx_seq_one_letter_code
_entity_poly.pdbx_strand_id
1 'polypeptide(L)'
;MNKIAAAGYGPLIKREGNVFNQNGQILLDSWEVAESLSVDHSRLVEDIYDLEVPDDIYFANFTPDFVREGRKFIWGFYMTHIGYELLVRRYGKKPVRCRERVAKCDTVEEGVP
;
A
#
# COMPACT_ATOMS: atom_id res chain seq x y z
N MET A 1 -1.33 -27.59 8.91
CA MET A 1 -1.10 -26.51 7.92
C MET A 1 -2.44 -26.15 7.30
N ASN A 2 -2.96 -24.95 7.60
CA ASN A 2 -4.18 -24.44 6.99
C ASN A 2 -3.81 -23.72 5.69
N LYS A 3 -4.22 -24.26 4.55
CA LYS A 3 -4.06 -23.62 3.24
C LYS A 3 -5.19 -22.59 3.10
N ILE A 4 -4.86 -21.30 3.17
CA ILE A 4 -5.81 -20.23 2.84
C ILE A 4 -5.66 -19.99 1.33
N ALA A 5 -6.71 -20.28 0.57
CA ALA A 5 -6.74 -20.01 -0.86
C ALA A 5 -7.26 -18.57 -1.06
N ALA A 6 -6.35 -17.64 -1.35
CA ALA A 6 -6.72 -16.31 -1.83
C ALA A 6 -6.99 -16.39 -3.34
N ALA A 7 -8.17 -15.96 -3.78
CA ALA A 7 -8.63 -16.07 -5.17
C ALA A 7 -7.63 -15.45 -6.16
N GLY A 8 -7.00 -16.27 -7.02
CA GLY A 8 -6.05 -15.83 -8.04
C GLY A 8 -4.57 -15.79 -7.61
N TYR A 9 -4.30 -15.98 -6.33
CA TYR A 9 -2.95 -15.92 -5.75
C TYR A 9 -2.55 -17.31 -5.27
N GLY A 10 -1.33 -17.72 -5.57
CA GLY A 10 -0.81 -19.02 -5.11
C GLY A 10 -1.01 -19.21 -3.60
N PRO A 11 -1.17 -20.43 -3.10
CA PRO A 11 -1.47 -20.69 -1.69
C PRO A 11 -0.41 -20.06 -0.78
N LEU A 12 -0.86 -19.36 0.25
CA LEU A 12 0.01 -18.85 1.31
C LEU A 12 0.34 -19.97 2.30
N ILE A 13 1.62 -20.12 2.62
CA ILE A 13 2.12 -21.10 3.57
C ILE A 13 2.59 -20.36 4.82
N LYS A 14 1.84 -20.48 5.93
CA LYS A 14 2.22 -19.89 7.22
C LYS A 14 3.04 -20.92 8.03
N ARG A 15 4.27 -20.58 8.41
CA ARG A 15 5.17 -21.45 9.19
C ARG A 15 6.06 -20.62 10.11
N GLU A 16 6.11 -21.01 11.39
CA GLU A 16 7.05 -20.43 12.38
C GLU A 16 7.01 -18.88 12.42
N GLY A 17 5.81 -18.30 12.39
CA GLY A 17 5.61 -16.84 12.38
C GLY A 17 5.80 -16.15 11.02
N ASN A 18 6.38 -16.84 10.04
CA ASN A 18 6.59 -16.31 8.70
C ASN A 18 5.51 -16.77 7.71
N VAL A 19 5.32 -15.97 6.66
CA VAL A 19 4.43 -16.29 5.55
C VAL A 19 5.24 -16.44 4.28
N PHE A 20 5.01 -17.54 3.57
CA PHE A 20 5.71 -17.88 2.33
C PHE A 20 4.71 -17.99 1.18
N ASN A 21 5.14 -17.63 -0.02
CA ASN A 21 4.42 -18.00 -1.23
C ASN A 21 4.68 -19.48 -1.59
N GLN A 22 3.99 -19.95 -2.64
CA GLN A 22 4.16 -21.32 -3.17
C GLN A 22 5.59 -21.64 -3.65
N ASN A 23 6.41 -20.61 -3.91
CA ASN A 23 7.81 -20.76 -4.34
C ASN A 23 8.79 -20.75 -3.15
N GLY A 24 8.31 -20.70 -1.92
CA GLY A 24 9.15 -20.66 -0.72
C GLY A 24 9.79 -19.30 -0.44
N GLN A 25 9.37 -18.23 -1.13
CA GLN A 25 9.81 -16.87 -0.83
C GLN A 25 9.05 -16.32 0.36
N ILE A 26 9.77 -15.71 1.31
CA ILE A 26 9.19 -15.00 2.45
C ILE A 26 8.44 -13.76 1.93
N LEU A 27 7.25 -13.53 2.46
CA LEU A 27 6.42 -12.37 2.20
C LEU A 27 6.33 -11.49 3.44
N LEU A 28 6.28 -10.19 3.22
CA LEU A 28 6.12 -9.16 4.25
C LEU A 28 4.63 -8.93 4.51
N ASP A 29 4.23 -8.85 5.78
CA ASP A 29 2.86 -8.50 6.16
C ASP A 29 2.64 -6.99 6.08
N SER A 30 1.58 -6.57 5.39
CA SER A 30 1.10 -5.19 5.35
C SER A 30 1.01 -4.50 6.71
N TRP A 31 0.70 -5.22 7.79
CA TRP A 31 0.66 -4.66 9.15
C TRP A 31 2.04 -4.27 9.66
N GLU A 32 3.01 -5.18 9.52
CA GLU A 32 4.41 -4.93 9.88
C GLU A 32 5.01 -3.81 9.01
N VAL A 33 4.65 -3.78 7.73
CA VAL A 33 5.07 -2.72 6.82
C VAL A 33 4.47 -1.38 7.24
N ALA A 34 3.19 -1.32 7.58
CA ALA A 34 2.53 -0.08 8.04
C ALA A 34 3.19 0.47 9.30
N GLU A 35 3.48 -0.39 10.27
CA GLU A 35 4.23 -0.05 11.49
C GLU A 35 5.61 0.49 11.16
N SER A 36 6.36 -0.19 10.27
CA SER A 36 7.71 0.22 9.87
C SER A 36 7.75 1.60 9.19
N LEU A 37 6.69 1.93 8.44
CA LEU A 37 6.53 3.21 7.75
C LEU A 37 5.87 4.29 8.64
N SER A 38 5.41 3.93 9.84
CA SER A 38 4.64 4.80 10.74
C SER A 38 3.41 5.41 10.06
N VAL A 39 2.67 4.59 9.31
CA VAL A 39 1.42 4.97 8.62
C VAL A 39 0.26 4.11 9.09
N ASP A 40 -0.96 4.64 8.99
CA ASP A 40 -2.16 3.86 9.26
C ASP A 40 -2.28 2.69 8.28
N HIS A 41 -2.55 1.49 8.81
CA HIS A 41 -2.67 0.28 8.00
C HIS A 41 -3.74 0.39 6.92
N SER A 42 -4.91 0.96 7.23
CA SER A 42 -5.97 1.18 6.26
C SER A 42 -5.51 2.05 5.09
N ARG A 43 -4.70 3.07 5.37
CA ARG A 43 -4.13 3.94 4.33
C ARG A 43 -3.12 3.19 3.48
N LEU A 44 -2.28 2.34 4.08
CA LEU A 44 -1.35 1.49 3.34
C LEU A 44 -2.09 0.51 2.42
N VAL A 45 -3.19 -0.08 2.89
CA VAL A 45 -4.06 -0.96 2.09
C VAL A 45 -4.63 -0.21 0.90
N GLU A 46 -5.16 1.00 1.09
CA GLU A 46 -5.61 1.88 -0.01
C GLU A 46 -4.46 2.21 -0.98
N ASP A 47 -3.29 2.57 -0.45
CA ASP A 47 -2.12 2.89 -1.26
C ASP A 47 -1.65 1.70 -2.12
N ILE A 48 -1.81 0.46 -1.65
CA ILE A 48 -1.56 -0.77 -2.43
C ILE A 48 -2.59 -0.90 -3.56
N TYR A 49 -3.88 -0.75 -3.28
CA TYR A 49 -4.93 -0.83 -4.31
C TYR A 49 -4.77 0.23 -5.40
N ASP A 50 -4.32 1.43 -5.03
CA ASP A 50 -4.15 2.56 -5.94
C ASP A 50 -2.78 2.56 -6.64
N LEU A 51 -1.96 1.50 -6.53
CA LEU A 51 -0.65 1.47 -7.18
C LEU A 51 -0.79 1.51 -8.71
N GLU A 52 -0.20 2.53 -9.32
CA GLU A 52 -0.09 2.64 -10.79
C GLU A 52 1.00 1.71 -11.34
N VAL A 53 0.71 0.40 -11.33
CA VAL A 53 1.56 -0.64 -11.92
C VAL A 53 0.74 -1.57 -12.82
N PRO A 54 1.35 -2.20 -13.83
CA PRO A 54 0.69 -3.23 -14.62
C PRO A 54 0.15 -4.38 -13.75
N ASP A 55 -0.99 -4.94 -14.14
CA ASP A 55 -1.67 -6.03 -13.40
C ASP A 55 -0.76 -7.24 -13.14
N ASP A 56 0.06 -7.63 -14.11
CA ASP A 56 1.02 -8.73 -13.98
C ASP A 56 2.06 -8.45 -12.88
N ILE A 57 2.52 -7.21 -12.77
CA ILE A 57 3.42 -6.77 -11.69
C ILE A 57 2.67 -6.73 -10.36
N TYR A 58 1.43 -6.25 -10.34
CA TYR A 58 0.61 -6.23 -9.13
C TYR A 58 0.40 -7.64 -8.57
N PHE A 59 -0.13 -8.56 -9.38
CA PHE A 59 -0.45 -9.92 -8.97
C PHE A 59 0.78 -10.77 -8.65
N ALA A 60 1.94 -10.45 -9.23
CA ALA A 60 3.20 -11.12 -8.89
C ALA A 60 3.74 -10.71 -7.51
N ASN A 61 3.35 -9.54 -7.00
CA ASN A 61 4.02 -8.93 -5.84
C ASN A 61 3.11 -8.68 -4.63
N PHE A 62 1.80 -8.66 -4.80
CA PHE A 62 0.83 -8.45 -3.73
C PHE A 62 -0.12 -9.64 -3.68
N THR A 63 -0.41 -10.15 -2.49
CA THR A 63 -1.38 -11.21 -2.25
C THR A 63 -2.34 -10.75 -1.16
N PRO A 64 -3.64 -10.55 -1.46
CA PRO A 64 -4.61 -10.13 -0.46
C PRO A 64 -4.82 -11.23 0.58
N ASP A 65 -4.93 -10.82 1.84
CA ASP A 65 -5.43 -11.62 2.95
C ASP A 65 -6.53 -10.82 3.67
N PHE A 66 -7.27 -11.49 4.55
CA PHE A 66 -8.17 -10.79 5.44
C PHE A 66 -8.21 -11.47 6.80
N VAL A 67 -8.27 -10.65 7.85
CA VAL A 67 -8.50 -11.11 9.21
C VAL A 67 -9.96 -10.85 9.55
N ARG A 68 -10.62 -11.86 10.11
CA ARG A 68 -11.97 -11.71 10.63
C ARG A 68 -11.91 -11.34 12.11
N GLU A 69 -12.34 -10.12 12.42
CA GLU A 69 -12.48 -9.64 13.80
C GLU A 69 -13.98 -9.51 14.12
N GLY A 70 -14.53 -10.55 14.74
CA GLY A 70 -15.97 -10.66 15.01
C GLY A 70 -16.81 -10.67 13.72
N ARG A 71 -17.53 -9.58 13.46
CA ARG A 71 -18.35 -9.36 12.25
C ARG A 71 -17.66 -8.52 11.19
N LYS A 72 -16.48 -7.97 11.48
CA LYS A 72 -15.71 -7.14 10.55
C LYS A 72 -14.69 -7.99 9.82
N PHE A 73 -14.51 -7.68 8.54
CA PHE A 73 -13.40 -8.17 7.73
C PHE A 73 -12.41 -7.03 7.60
N ILE A 74 -11.19 -7.25 8.07
CA ILE A 74 -10.10 -6.29 7.94
C ILE A 74 -9.18 -6.83 6.85
N TRP A 75 -9.11 -6.10 5.75
CA TRP A 75 -8.25 -6.44 4.62
C TRP A 75 -6.79 -6.21 4.96
N GLY A 76 -5.93 -7.11 4.51
CA GLY A 76 -4.49 -6.97 4.57
C GLY A 76 -3.85 -7.52 3.30
N PHE A 77 -2.53 -7.39 3.21
CA PHE A 77 -1.75 -7.92 2.10
C PHE A 77 -0.50 -8.60 2.62
N TYR A 78 -0.08 -9.64 1.92
CA TYR A 78 1.30 -10.09 1.91
C TYR A 78 1.97 -9.58 0.64
N MET A 79 3.21 -9.12 0.76
CA MET A 79 3.95 -8.60 -0.39
C MET A 79 5.36 -9.14 -0.47
N THR A 80 5.88 -9.25 -1.70
CA THR A 80 7.29 -9.56 -1.91
C THR A 80 8.14 -8.33 -1.56
N HIS A 81 9.46 -8.51 -1.51
CA HIS A 81 10.39 -7.38 -1.35
C HIS A 81 10.27 -6.37 -2.51
N ILE A 82 10.01 -6.84 -3.74
CA ILE A 82 9.76 -5.99 -4.91
C ILE A 82 8.47 -5.19 -4.72
N GLY A 83 7.39 -5.82 -4.23
CA GLY A 83 6.15 -5.14 -3.88
C GLY A 83 6.36 -4.04 -2.84
N TYR A 84 7.13 -4.32 -1.79
CA TYR A 84 7.53 -3.32 -0.80
C TYR A 84 8.31 -2.16 -1.42
N GLU A 85 9.27 -2.41 -2.30
CA GLU A 85 10.01 -1.33 -2.98
C GLU A 85 9.10 -0.45 -3.85
N LEU A 86 8.12 -1.04 -4.55
CA LEU A 86 7.12 -0.30 -5.32
C LEU A 86 6.29 0.62 -4.41
N LEU A 87 5.87 0.10 -3.26
CA LEU A 87 5.14 0.84 -2.24
C LEU A 87 5.98 1.99 -1.66
N VAL A 88 7.22 1.74 -1.25
CA VAL A 88 8.10 2.77 -0.69
C VAL A 88 8.43 3.86 -1.71
N ARG A 89 8.57 3.52 -3.00
CA ARG A 89 8.74 4.53 -4.05
C ARG A 89 7.56 5.50 -4.11
N ARG A 90 6.32 5.05 -3.87
CA ARG A 90 5.14 5.92 -3.76
C ARG A 90 5.27 6.89 -2.57
N TYR A 91 5.73 6.40 -1.41
CA TYR A 91 5.96 7.27 -0.23
C TYR A 91 7.18 8.19 -0.36
N GLY A 92 8.22 7.78 -1.10
CA GLY A 92 9.39 8.60 -1.40
C GLY A 92 9.12 9.69 -2.45
N LYS A 93 8.16 9.45 -3.35
CA LYS A 93 7.58 10.48 -4.20
C LYS A 93 6.65 11.34 -3.34
N LYS A 94 7.18 12.38 -2.70
CA LYS A 94 6.33 13.40 -2.06
C LYS A 94 5.21 13.79 -3.04
N PRO A 95 3.92 13.72 -2.66
CA PRO A 95 2.89 14.34 -3.47
C PRO A 95 3.27 15.82 -3.56
N VAL A 96 3.36 16.34 -4.79
CA VAL A 96 3.41 17.78 -5.00
C VAL A 96 2.08 18.31 -4.48
N ARG A 97 2.07 18.70 -3.21
CA ARG A 97 0.96 19.45 -2.63
C ARG A 97 1.01 20.82 -3.28
N CYS A 98 0.32 21.00 -4.40
CA CYS A 98 -0.09 22.33 -4.81
C CYS A 98 -0.96 22.88 -3.67
N ARG A 99 -0.37 23.73 -2.83
CA ARG A 99 -1.12 24.60 -1.94
C ARG A 99 -1.77 25.66 -2.83
N GLU A 100 -2.88 25.33 -3.48
CA GLU A 100 -3.81 26.36 -3.93
C GLU A 100 -4.63 26.78 -2.71
N ARG A 101 -4.15 27.82 -2.05
CA ARG A 101 -4.94 28.80 -1.30
C ARG A 101 -4.00 29.85 -0.72
N VAL A 102 -3.83 30.97 -1.40
CA VAL A 102 -4.22 32.30 -0.90
C VAL A 102 -4.53 33.18 -2.11
N ALA A 103 -5.81 33.51 -2.26
CA ALA A 103 -6.27 34.63 -3.05
C ALA A 103 -5.98 35.94 -2.30
N LYS A 104 -5.33 36.90 -2.97
CA LYS A 104 -5.62 38.34 -2.95
C LYS A 104 -4.50 39.07 -3.70
N CYS A 105 -4.76 39.41 -4.95
CA CYS A 105 -4.10 40.57 -5.57
C CYS A 105 -4.95 41.75 -5.13
N ASP A 106 -4.49 42.50 -4.13
CA ASP A 106 -5.05 43.80 -3.83
C ASP A 106 -4.71 44.73 -5.01
N THR A 107 -5.76 45.26 -5.63
CA THR A 107 -5.72 46.36 -6.57
C THR A 107 -5.09 47.57 -5.89
N VAL A 108 -4.05 48.15 -6.52
CA VAL A 108 -3.71 49.55 -6.30
C VAL A 108 -3.61 50.18 -7.68
N GLU A 109 -4.67 50.91 -8.02
CA GLU A 109 -4.60 51.95 -9.04
C GLU A 109 -3.68 53.08 -8.58
N GLU A 110 -3.29 53.93 -9.54
CA GLU A 110 -2.48 55.16 -9.46
C GLU A 110 -1.08 54.95 -10.05
N GLY A 111 -0.64 55.64 -11.09
CA GLY A 111 -1.15 56.82 -11.79
C GLY A 111 0.06 57.43 -12.50
N VAL A 112 -0.02 57.56 -13.82
CA VAL A 112 1.00 58.18 -14.69
C VAL A 112 1.14 59.67 -14.34
N PRO A 113 2.36 60.22 -14.27
CA PRO A 113 2.92 60.97 -15.40
C PRO A 113 4.28 60.45 -15.89
#